data_AF-A0A355YJA8-F1
#
_entry.id   AF-A0A355YJA8-F1
#
_cell.length_a   1.000
_cell.length_b   1.000
_cell.length_c   1.000
_cell.angle_alpha   90.00
_cell.angle_beta   90.00
_cell.angle_gamma   90.00
#
_symmetry.space_group_name_H-M   'P 1'
#
loop_
_entity.id
_entity.type
_entity.pdbx_description
1 polymer ?
#
loop_
_entity_poly.entity_id
_entity_poly.type
_entity_poly.pdbx_seq_one_letter_code
_entity_poly.pdbx_strand_id
1 'polypeptide(L)'
;MAFGIGINSSGADAGSVRGTQKRIGCQCWFTSTGKVMPLMLKIQDENGEIQTIREITVHSQEKKRYAGVPSIEYDCTIVLHDQSVRVWLIYYQSENRWVINLR
;
A
#
# COMPACT_ATOMS: atom_id res chain seq x y z
N MET A 1 -39.67 20.99 -3.12
CA MET A 1 -39.09 19.68 -3.51
C MET A 1 -37.67 19.63 -2.96
N ALA A 2 -37.43 18.82 -1.93
CA ALA A 2 -36.13 18.73 -1.26
C ALA A 2 -35.28 17.65 -1.95
N PHE A 3 -34.23 18.06 -2.65
CA PHE A 3 -33.25 17.14 -3.21
C PHE A 3 -32.27 16.75 -2.09
N GLY A 4 -32.51 15.59 -1.49
CA GLY A 4 -31.55 14.94 -0.61
C GLY A 4 -30.36 14.46 -1.42
N ILE A 5 -29.29 15.25 -1.45
CA ILE A 5 -27.99 14.79 -1.91
C ILE A 5 -27.43 13.90 -0.80
N GLY A 6 -27.69 12.59 -0.94
CA GLY A 6 -26.92 11.57 -0.25
C GLY A 6 -25.46 11.72 -0.69
N ILE A 7 -24.70 12.49 0.07
CA ILE A 7 -23.25 12.53 0.02
C ILE A 7 -22.74 11.13 0.36
N ASN A 8 -22.70 10.28 -0.65
CA ASN A 8 -21.89 9.09 -0.63
C ASN A 8 -20.45 9.62 -0.56
N SER A 9 -19.88 9.61 0.65
CA SER A 9 -18.51 10.01 0.96
C SER A 9 -17.55 9.04 0.29
N SER A 10 -17.52 9.12 -1.04
CA SER A 10 -16.46 8.59 -1.88
C SER A 10 -15.21 9.32 -1.39
N GLY A 11 -14.37 8.62 -0.61
CA GLY A 11 -13.25 9.22 0.10
C GLY A 11 -12.53 10.26 -0.75
N ALA A 12 -12.31 11.44 -0.17
CA ALA A 12 -11.65 12.55 -0.85
C ALA A 12 -10.36 12.06 -1.52
N ASP A 13 -10.09 12.56 -2.72
CA ASP A 13 -8.87 12.22 -3.44
C ASP A 13 -7.68 12.60 -2.55
N ALA A 14 -6.84 11.62 -2.24
CA ALA A 14 -5.68 11.79 -1.37
C ALA A 14 -4.54 12.55 -2.09
N GLY A 15 -4.77 12.98 -3.35
CA GLY A 15 -3.84 13.74 -4.16
C GLY A 15 -2.71 12.87 -4.73
N SER A 16 -1.58 13.49 -5.00
CA SER A 16 -0.36 12.75 -5.38
C SER A 16 0.30 12.18 -4.13
N VAL A 17 0.69 10.91 -4.20
CA VAL A 17 1.51 10.28 -3.16
C VAL A 17 2.84 11.05 -3.04
N ARG A 18 3.13 11.61 -1.87
CA ARG A 18 4.41 12.29 -1.58
C ARG A 18 5.47 11.24 -1.21
N GLY A 19 6.71 11.40 -1.68
CA GLY A 19 7.84 10.51 -1.37
C GLY A 19 8.32 9.69 -2.57
N THR A 20 9.44 8.98 -2.38
CA THR A 20 10.03 8.12 -3.40
C THR A 20 9.29 6.79 -3.45
N GLN A 21 8.56 6.55 -4.54
CA GLN A 21 7.92 5.26 -4.77
C GLN A 21 8.87 4.30 -5.46
N LYS A 22 9.08 3.13 -4.86
CA LYS A 22 9.77 2.01 -5.53
C LYS A 22 8.76 0.89 -5.82
N ARG A 23 8.84 0.31 -7.02
CA ARG A 23 8.03 -0.87 -7.38
C ARG A 23 8.59 -2.08 -6.65
N ILE A 24 7.70 -2.91 -6.12
CA ILE A 24 8.07 -4.08 -5.34
C ILE A 24 7.25 -5.29 -5.74
N GLY A 25 7.80 -6.48 -5.52
CA GLY A 25 7.01 -7.71 -5.50
C GLY A 25 6.40 -7.90 -4.11
N CYS A 26 5.11 -8.22 -4.03
CA CYS A 26 4.44 -8.53 -2.78
C CYS A 26 3.77 -9.90 -2.88
N GLN A 27 4.12 -10.79 -1.96
CA GLN A 27 3.31 -11.96 -1.66
C GLN A 27 2.21 -11.53 -0.69
N CYS A 28 0.96 -11.69 -1.10
CA CYS A 28 -0.19 -11.33 -0.30
C CYS A 28 -1.24 -12.44 -0.29
N TRP A 29 -2.01 -12.50 0.78
CA TRP A 29 -3.22 -13.29 0.86
C TRP A 29 -4.43 -12.43 0.53
N PHE A 30 -5.37 -13.03 -0.19
CA PHE A 30 -6.71 -12.52 -0.35
C PHE A 30 -7.61 -13.32 0.58
N THR A 31 -8.18 -12.67 1.59
CA THR A 31 -9.15 -13.31 2.47
C THR A 31 -10.47 -13.49 1.74
N SER A 32 -11.31 -14.43 2.21
CA SER A 32 -12.68 -14.61 1.69
C SER A 32 -13.54 -13.34 1.78
N THR A 33 -13.17 -12.41 2.66
CA THR A 33 -13.81 -11.08 2.81
C THR A 33 -13.29 -10.02 1.83
N GLY A 34 -12.37 -10.38 0.92
CA GLY A 34 -11.78 -9.47 -0.05
C GLY A 34 -10.74 -8.51 0.54
N LYS A 35 -10.20 -8.80 1.73
CA LYS A 35 -9.06 -8.05 2.28
C LYS A 35 -7.76 -8.62 1.73
N VAL A 36 -6.85 -7.72 1.38
CA VAL A 36 -5.50 -8.07 0.92
C VAL A 36 -4.55 -7.92 2.10
N MET A 37 -3.84 -8.99 2.44
CA MET A 37 -2.89 -9.04 3.56
C MET A 37 -1.48 -9.31 3.03
N PRO A 38 -0.54 -8.35 3.11
CA PRO A 38 0.84 -8.59 2.70
C PRO A 38 1.55 -9.52 3.70
N LEU A 39 2.34 -10.46 3.19
CA LEU A 39 3.09 -11.45 3.97
C LEU A 39 4.58 -11.37 3.76
N MET A 40 5.01 -11.11 2.52
CA MET A 40 6.42 -11.03 2.18
C MET A 40 6.59 -10.02 1.06
N LEU A 41 7.63 -9.20 1.14
CA LEU A 41 7.99 -8.26 0.09
C LEU A 41 9.32 -8.65 -0.52
N LYS A 42 9.45 -8.40 -1.81
CA LYS A 42 10.70 -8.46 -2.55
C LYS A 42 10.97 -7.09 -3.12
N ILE A 43 12.08 -6.50 -2.69
CA ILE A 43 12.52 -5.17 -3.10
C ILE A 43 13.80 -5.35 -3.88
N GLN A 44 13.88 -4.71 -5.04
CA GLN A 44 15.12 -4.66 -5.81
C GLN A 44 15.93 -3.44 -5.36
N ASP A 45 17.18 -3.68 -5.01
CA ASP A 45 18.14 -2.63 -4.66
C ASP A 45 18.74 -1.96 -5.91
N GLU A 46 19.52 -0.88 -5.74
CA GLU A 46 20.17 -0.17 -6.85
C GLU A 46 21.21 -1.04 -7.57
N ASN A 47 21.80 -1.99 -6.86
CA ASN A 47 22.71 -3.00 -7.42
C ASN A 47 21.97 -4.14 -8.16
N GLY A 48 20.64 -4.09 -8.23
CA GLY A 48 19.81 -5.11 -8.87
C GLY A 48 19.55 -6.35 -8.01
N GLU A 49 20.09 -6.42 -6.80
CA GLU A 49 19.88 -7.51 -5.85
C GLU A 49 18.46 -7.50 -5.27
N ILE A 50 17.85 -8.68 -5.16
CA ILE A 50 16.48 -8.82 -4.64
C ILE A 50 16.54 -9.15 -3.15
N GLN A 51 16.21 -8.15 -2.33
CA GLN A 51 16.07 -8.31 -0.89
C GLN A 51 14.67 -8.84 -0.57
N THR A 52 14.60 -9.85 0.28
CA THR A 52 13.34 -10.49 0.70
C THR A 52 13.04 -10.14 2.14
N ILE A 53 11.92 -9.45 2.38
CA ILE A 53 11.42 -9.05 3.70
C ILE A 53 10.25 -9.96 4.05
N ARG A 54 10.36 -10.68 5.17
CA ARG A 54 9.29 -11.56 5.67
C ARG A 54 8.62 -11.03 6.93
N GLU A 55 9.36 -10.25 7.71
CA GLU A 55 8.86 -9.66 8.95
C GLU A 55 8.21 -8.32 8.64
N ILE A 56 6.88 -8.35 8.56
CA ILE A 56 6.03 -7.19 8.27
C ILE A 56 4.97 -7.11 9.37
N THR A 57 4.99 -6.01 10.11
CA THR A 57 3.97 -5.68 11.11
C THR A 57 3.06 -4.60 10.54
N VAL A 58 1.83 -4.96 10.17
CA VAL A 58 0.84 -4.02 9.67
C VAL A 58 0.13 -3.34 10.85
N HIS A 59 0.26 -2.03 10.96
CA HIS A 59 -0.36 -1.23 12.02
C HIS A 59 -1.75 -0.75 11.63
N SER A 60 -1.91 -0.30 10.39
CA SER A 60 -3.19 0.16 9.86
C SER A 60 -3.31 -0.09 8.36
N GLN A 61 -4.56 -0.16 7.90
CA GLN A 61 -4.90 -0.23 6.48
C GLN A 61 -5.98 0.80 6.16
N GLU A 62 -5.78 1.58 5.11
CA GLU A 62 -6.72 2.59 4.65
C GLU A 62 -6.98 2.42 3.15
N LYS A 63 -8.26 2.44 2.77
CA LYS A 63 -8.63 2.53 1.35
C LYS A 63 -8.59 4.00 0.95
N LYS A 64 -7.70 4.34 0.02
CA LYS A 64 -7.52 5.71 -0.49
C LYS A 64 -7.74 5.73 -1.98
N ARG A 65 -7.96 6.92 -2.52
CA ARG A 65 -8.03 7.16 -3.95
C ARG A 65 -6.95 8.16 -4.30
N TYR A 66 -5.97 7.74 -5.08
CA TYR A 66 -4.89 8.60 -5.54
C TYR A 66 -5.14 8.93 -7.01
N ALA A 67 -5.39 10.20 -7.33
CA ALA A 67 -5.68 10.66 -8.69
C ALA A 67 -6.80 9.83 -9.37
N GLY A 68 -7.88 9.55 -8.64
CA GLY A 68 -9.00 8.74 -9.12
C GLY A 68 -8.79 7.22 -9.06
N VAL A 69 -7.57 6.72 -8.84
CA VAL A 69 -7.26 5.29 -8.82
C VAL A 69 -7.50 4.68 -7.42
N PRO A 70 -8.36 3.65 -7.31
CA PRO A 70 -8.60 2.97 -6.04
C PRO A 70 -7.32 2.26 -5.58
N SER A 71 -6.88 2.61 -4.37
CA SER A 71 -5.63 2.15 -3.80
C SER A 71 -5.83 1.75 -2.33
N ILE A 72 -5.00 0.85 -1.84
CA ILE A 72 -4.96 0.51 -0.41
C ILE A 72 -3.60 0.91 0.12
N GLU A 73 -3.57 1.82 1.08
CA GLU A 73 -2.37 2.20 1.81
C GLU A 73 -2.29 1.38 3.10
N TYR A 74 -1.13 0.78 3.36
CA TYR A 74 -0.83 0.03 4.56
C TYR A 74 0.30 0.75 5.29
N ASP A 75 0.05 1.16 6.52
CA ASP A 75 1.11 1.59 7.44
C ASP A 75 1.68 0.34 8.09
N CYS A 76 2.94 0.04 7.80
CA CYS A 76 3.58 -1.16 8.32
C CYS A 76 5.03 -0.90 8.70
N THR A 77 5.53 -1.68 9.65
CA THR A 77 6.94 -1.73 9.98
C THR A 77 7.51 -3.01 9.40
N ILE A 78 8.55 -2.87 8.60
CA ILE A 78 9.31 -3.99 8.04
C ILE A 78 10.65 -4.10 8.73
N VAL A 79 11.18 -5.32 8.86
CA VAL A 79 12.56 -5.52 9.32
C VAL A 79 13.46 -5.75 8.11
N LEU A 80 14.44 -4.88 7.92
CA LEU A 80 15.45 -4.96 6.88
C LEU A 80 16.82 -4.98 7.55
N HIS A 81 17.60 -6.05 7.37
CA HIS A 81 18.93 -6.19 7.98
C HIS A 81 18.95 -5.92 9.50
N ASP A 82 18.01 -6.51 10.25
CA ASP A 82 17.83 -6.31 11.72
C ASP A 82 17.36 -4.90 12.13
N GLN A 83 17.11 -4.01 11.17
CA GLN A 83 16.56 -2.69 11.41
C GLN A 83 15.06 -2.66 11.11
N SER A 84 14.27 -2.26 12.12
CA SER A 84 12.85 -2.01 11.93
C SER A 84 12.62 -0.65 11.28
N VAL A 85 12.11 -0.63 10.05
CA VAL A 85 11.83 0.58 9.28
C VAL A 85 10.33 0.71 9.08
N ARG A 86 9.76 1.87 9.41
CA ARG A 86 8.36 2.17 9.12
C ARG A 86 8.21 2.59 7.67
N VAL A 87 7.30 1.94 6.95
CA VAL A 87 7.08 2.11 5.52
C VAL A 87 5.60 2.11 5.19
N TRP A 88 5.24 2.77 4.10
CA TRP A 88 3.88 2.74 3.57
C TRP A 88 3.83 1.88 2.32
N LEU A 89 3.11 0.77 2.37
CA LEU A 89 2.84 -0.03 1.17
C LEU A 89 1.57 0.46 0.52
N ILE A 90 1.60 0.69 -0.79
CA ILE A 90 0.42 1.10 -1.54
C ILE A 90 0.16 0.04 -2.61
N TYR A 91 -1.04 -0.52 -2.56
CA TYR A 91 -1.55 -1.43 -3.57
C TYR A 91 -2.54 -0.71 -4.48
N TYR A 92 -2.13 -0.50 -5.73
CA TYR A 92 -2.98 0.05 -6.78
C TYR A 92 -3.82 -1.08 -7.38
N GLN A 93 -5.11 -1.10 -7.05
CA GLN A 93 -6.00 -2.22 -7.39
C GLN A 93 -6.23 -2.33 -8.90
N SER A 94 -6.37 -1.20 -9.60
CA SER A 94 -6.61 -1.19 -11.06
C SER A 94 -5.41 -1.68 -11.87
N GLU A 95 -4.19 -1.47 -11.35
CA GLU A 95 -2.94 -1.82 -12.02
C GLU A 95 -2.34 -3.15 -11.52
N ASN A 96 -2.96 -3.78 -10.50
CA ASN A 96 -2.39 -4.91 -9.76
C ASN A 96 -0.92 -4.68 -9.34
N ARG A 97 -0.62 -3.45 -8.92
CA ARG A 97 0.75 -2.98 -8.70
C ARG A 97 0.96 -2.64 -7.23
N TRP A 98 2.05 -3.18 -6.67
CA TRP A 98 2.54 -2.81 -5.35
C TRP A 98 3.68 -1.80 -5.45
N VAL A 99 3.61 -0.78 -4.63
CA VAL A 99 4.72 0.15 -4.40
C VAL A 99 4.99 0.28 -2.92
N ILE A 100 6.25 0.49 -2.59
CA ILE A 100 6.67 0.93 -1.27
C ILE A 100 6.96 2.42 -1.32
N ASN A 101 6.54 3.12 -0.27
CA ASN A 101 6.81 4.53 -0.08
C ASN A 101 7.52 4.73 1.27
N LEU A 102 8.68 5.37 1.18
CA LEU A 102 9.47 5.86 2.31
C LEU A 102 9.21 7.37 2.39
N ARG A 103 8.49 7.81 3.42
CA ARG A 103 8.23 9.24 3.66
C ARG A 103 9.33 9.87 4.50
#